data_AF-A0A519Z247-F1
#
_entry.id   AF-A0A519Z247-F1
#
_cell.length_a   1.000
_cell.length_b   1.000
_cell.length_c   1.000
_cell.angle_alpha   90.00
_cell.angle_beta   90.00
_cell.angle_gamma   90.00
#
_symmetry.space_group_name_H-M   'P 1'
#
loop_
_entity.id
_entity.type
_entity.pdbx_description
1 polymer ?
#
loop_
_entity_poly.entity_id
_entity_poly.type
_entity_poly.pdbx_seq_one_letter_code
_entity_poly.pdbx_strand_id
1 'polypeptide(L)'
;GWDWSSGYHISDSTIIGFQHTHLSGTGIGDLGDLSFMPTIGKIKVIKGTIEDPSGGYVSLFDHKDEIVKPGYYKVKLKRYDIGVELTASTRVGMHKYTFPASKDAHVVIDLKEGIGWDESSETYINQIDKYTIEGYRFSNGWAEAQRIYFTAVFSKPISTFAVYDDVDNKPGTQLKGKKVKGVLTFETTKGEVVYAKVGISPVSSANAMLNIKSEIPEWDFNKVVKDADKAWNTQLAKIAIKADSLSQLKKFYTAFYHTMIAPSIFNDVNGDYWGTDKKIHNSTKFNNLTTFSLWDTYRANNPLFTIIQPNHVNDMINSMLAIYQQQGSLPIWHLMANETNTMPGNSALPVVADALLKGYKGFDTNLAYEALKATAMGNSRGLKFVKSLGYIPADSVAESVSKGLEFAIDDWCVAQ
;
A
#
# COMPACT_ATOMS: atom_id res chain seq x y z
N GLY A 1 1.32 10.89 14.97
CA GLY A 1 2.70 11.39 14.79
C GLY A 1 3.47 10.38 13.94
N TRP A 2 4.80 10.50 13.84
CA TRP A 2 5.62 9.64 12.98
C TRP A 2 5.65 8.17 13.44
N ASP A 3 5.47 7.89 14.73
CA ASP A 3 5.51 6.52 15.27
C ASP A 3 4.39 5.61 14.70
N TRP A 4 3.32 6.20 14.14
CA TRP A 4 2.19 5.49 13.53
C TRP A 4 2.18 5.59 11.99
N SER A 5 3.32 5.83 11.34
CA SER A 5 3.37 5.99 9.88
C SER A 5 2.90 4.75 9.10
N SER A 6 2.87 3.58 9.74
CA SER A 6 2.31 2.35 9.16
C SER A 6 0.82 2.11 9.47
N GLY A 7 0.19 2.97 10.26
CA GLY A 7 -1.20 2.79 10.74
C GLY A 7 -1.33 1.92 12.00
N TYR A 8 -0.25 1.29 12.46
CA TYR A 8 -0.22 0.45 13.66
C TYR A 8 0.99 0.79 14.55
N HIS A 9 0.78 0.78 15.86
CA HIS A 9 1.88 0.79 16.83
C HIS A 9 1.64 -0.24 17.95
N ILE A 10 2.70 -0.92 18.38
CA ILE A 10 2.63 -2.01 19.36
C ILE A 10 2.19 -1.58 20.76
N SER A 11 2.15 -0.27 21.04
CA SER A 11 1.62 0.26 22.31
C SER A 11 0.11 0.47 22.29
N ASP A 12 -0.54 0.30 21.14
CA ASP A 12 -1.97 0.55 21.01
C ASP A 12 -2.79 -0.57 21.64
N SER A 13 -3.91 -0.18 22.25
CA SER A 13 -4.93 -1.09 22.76
C SER A 13 -6.27 -0.92 22.03
N THR A 14 -6.29 -0.17 20.93
CA THR A 14 -7.48 0.18 20.16
C THR A 14 -7.30 -0.14 18.67
N ILE A 15 -8.39 -0.55 18.03
CA ILE A 15 -8.50 -0.75 16.58
C ILE A 15 -9.59 0.16 16.04
N ILE A 16 -9.24 0.94 15.04
CA ILE A 16 -10.15 1.89 14.36
C ILE A 16 -10.69 1.33 13.04
N GLY A 17 -10.12 0.25 12.54
CA GLY A 17 -10.54 -0.40 11.31
C GLY A 17 -9.38 -1.15 10.67
N PHE A 18 -9.68 -1.80 9.55
CA PHE A 18 -8.72 -2.57 8.76
C PHE A 18 -8.63 -1.95 7.37
N GLN A 19 -7.57 -1.18 7.15
CA GLN A 19 -7.25 -0.49 5.90
C GLN A 19 -6.50 -1.43 4.93
N HIS A 20 -6.44 -1.06 3.66
CA HIS A 20 -5.94 -1.93 2.58
C HIS A 20 -4.58 -1.52 2.02
N THR A 21 -4.07 -0.34 2.39
CA THR A 21 -2.82 0.21 1.89
C THR A 21 -2.02 0.78 3.04
N HIS A 22 -0.73 0.47 3.11
CA HIS A 22 0.16 0.90 4.19
C HIS A 22 1.59 1.03 3.71
N LEU A 23 2.36 1.92 4.35
CA LEU A 23 3.80 2.03 4.18
C LEU A 23 4.51 1.32 5.33
N SER A 24 5.64 0.67 5.04
CA SER A 24 6.42 -0.02 6.06
C SER A 24 7.76 0.66 6.28
N GLY A 25 8.00 1.08 7.52
CA GLY A 25 9.28 1.65 7.95
C GLY A 25 9.55 3.08 7.46
N THR A 26 8.55 3.79 6.92
CA THR A 26 8.71 5.18 6.51
C THR A 26 8.66 6.13 7.72
N GLY A 27 9.38 7.25 7.61
CA GLY A 27 9.29 8.36 8.57
C GLY A 27 8.13 9.33 8.29
N ILE A 28 7.41 9.12 7.19
CA ILE A 28 6.25 9.92 6.77
C ILE A 28 5.06 8.98 6.58
N GLY A 29 3.92 9.31 7.19
CA GLY A 29 2.67 8.58 7.06
C GLY A 29 1.88 9.04 5.83
N ASP A 30 1.41 8.06 5.06
CA ASP A 30 0.50 8.21 3.93
C ASP A 30 -0.25 6.87 3.75
N LEU A 31 -1.15 6.75 2.78
CA LEU A 31 -2.03 5.62 2.56
C LEU A 31 -3.03 5.46 3.73
N GLY A 32 -3.39 4.23 4.09
CA GLY A 32 -4.48 3.98 5.04
C GLY A 32 -5.85 4.05 4.34
N ASP A 33 -5.89 3.68 3.07
CA ASP A 33 -7.10 3.71 2.28
C ASP A 33 -8.07 2.60 2.67
N LEU A 34 -9.37 2.87 2.45
CA LEU A 34 -10.43 1.87 2.49
C LEU A 34 -10.50 1.13 3.84
N SER A 35 -10.89 1.85 4.89
CA SER A 35 -11.01 1.28 6.23
C SER A 35 -12.30 0.48 6.37
N PHE A 36 -12.21 -0.78 6.75
CA PHE A 36 -13.36 -1.64 7.07
C PHE A 36 -13.37 -1.93 8.58
N MET A 37 -14.50 -1.63 9.24
CA MET A 37 -14.65 -1.84 10.67
C MET A 37 -15.95 -2.61 10.99
N PRO A 38 -15.89 -3.89 11.39
CA PRO A 38 -17.08 -4.63 11.79
C PRO A 38 -17.52 -4.24 13.21
N THR A 39 -18.82 -4.00 13.39
CA THR A 39 -19.41 -3.57 14.67
C THR A 39 -20.78 -4.24 14.92
N ILE A 40 -21.33 -4.11 16.12
CA ILE A 40 -22.71 -4.49 16.43
C ILE A 40 -23.45 -3.38 17.19
N GLY A 41 -24.77 -3.37 17.07
CA GLY A 41 -25.67 -2.48 17.81
C GLY A 41 -25.86 -1.13 17.12
N LYS A 42 -26.04 -0.05 17.88
CA LYS A 42 -26.30 1.27 17.31
C LYS A 42 -25.17 1.71 16.36
N ILE A 43 -25.54 2.07 15.13
CA ILE A 43 -24.61 2.59 14.11
C ILE A 43 -23.85 3.81 14.66
N LYS A 44 -22.52 3.75 14.55
CA LYS A 44 -21.60 4.85 14.83
C LYS A 44 -20.70 5.03 13.62
N VAL A 45 -20.59 6.27 13.15
CA VAL A 45 -19.82 6.64 11.96
C VAL A 45 -18.69 7.62 12.30
N ILE A 46 -18.38 7.77 13.58
CA ILE A 46 -17.18 8.46 14.06
C ILE A 46 -16.24 7.43 14.66
N LYS A 47 -14.95 7.66 14.47
CA LYS A 47 -13.88 6.80 15.00
C LYS A 47 -13.96 6.62 16.51
N GLY A 48 -14.14 7.71 17.25
CA GLY A 48 -14.07 7.71 18.71
C GLY A 48 -12.63 7.79 19.21
N THR A 49 -12.44 7.81 20.53
CA THR A 49 -11.13 7.90 21.16
C THR A 49 -10.94 6.80 22.20
N ILE A 50 -9.73 6.67 22.76
CA ILE A 50 -9.47 5.73 23.84
C ILE A 50 -10.13 6.17 25.15
N GLU A 51 -10.30 7.48 25.36
CA GLU A 51 -10.96 8.07 26.54
C GLU A 51 -12.49 7.93 26.47
N ASP A 52 -13.06 8.00 25.26
CA ASP A 52 -14.47 7.67 25.02
C ASP A 52 -14.63 6.69 23.85
N PRO A 53 -14.38 5.39 24.10
CA PRO A 53 -14.64 4.37 23.10
C PRO A 53 -16.14 4.32 22.78
N SER A 54 -17.01 4.66 23.73
CA SER A 54 -18.46 4.64 23.57
C SER A 54 -18.96 5.69 22.56
N GLY A 55 -18.23 6.77 22.33
CA GLY A 55 -18.56 7.78 21.34
C GLY A 55 -18.47 7.28 19.89
N GLY A 56 -17.60 6.33 19.59
CA GLY A 56 -17.33 5.88 18.21
C GLY A 56 -17.30 4.38 17.97
N TYR A 57 -16.87 4.00 16.77
CA TYR A 57 -16.75 2.61 16.33
C TYR A 57 -15.45 1.92 16.79
N VAL A 58 -14.47 2.64 17.37
CA VAL A 58 -13.18 2.10 17.81
C VAL A 58 -13.34 0.90 18.75
N SER A 59 -12.70 -0.22 18.52
CA SER A 59 -12.75 -1.36 19.45
C SER A 59 -11.51 -1.47 20.30
N LEU A 60 -11.63 -1.99 21.53
CA LEU A 60 -10.48 -2.43 22.31
C LEU A 60 -9.99 -3.80 21.82
N PHE A 61 -8.68 -4.04 21.89
CA PHE A 61 -8.08 -5.35 21.66
C PHE A 61 -6.94 -5.60 22.65
N ASP A 62 -6.28 -6.76 22.56
CA ASP A 62 -5.16 -7.16 23.42
C ASP A 62 -4.25 -8.07 22.62
N HIS A 63 -2.94 -7.84 22.69
CA HIS A 63 -1.94 -8.60 21.94
C HIS A 63 -1.94 -10.10 22.28
N LYS A 64 -2.44 -10.50 23.45
CA LYS A 64 -2.58 -11.93 23.77
C LYS A 64 -3.63 -12.65 22.90
N ASP A 65 -4.58 -11.88 22.37
CA ASP A 65 -5.67 -12.34 21.50
C ASP A 65 -5.36 -12.03 20.02
N GLU A 66 -4.13 -11.59 19.72
CA GLU A 66 -3.65 -11.21 18.39
C GLU A 66 -2.70 -12.28 17.84
N ILE A 67 -2.85 -12.62 16.56
CA ILE A 67 -1.98 -13.56 15.84
C ILE A 67 -1.53 -12.89 14.55
N VAL A 68 -0.21 -12.83 14.37
CA VAL A 68 0.43 -12.27 13.17
C VAL A 68 1.38 -13.30 12.56
N LYS A 69 1.21 -13.57 11.27
CA LYS A 69 2.07 -14.46 10.47
C LYS A 69 2.16 -13.90 9.04
N PRO A 70 3.21 -14.23 8.26
CA PRO A 70 3.26 -13.83 6.86
C PRO A 70 1.99 -14.27 6.11
N GLY A 71 1.27 -13.31 5.54
CA GLY A 71 0.01 -13.55 4.81
C GLY A 71 -1.24 -13.75 5.69
N TYR A 72 -1.17 -13.58 7.02
CA TYR A 72 -2.33 -13.75 7.90
C TYR A 72 -2.27 -12.88 9.15
N TYR A 73 -3.41 -12.25 9.47
CA TYR A 73 -3.64 -11.49 10.70
C TYR A 73 -4.94 -11.94 11.36
N LYS A 74 -4.97 -12.00 12.69
CA LYS A 74 -6.19 -12.27 13.46
C LYS A 74 -6.21 -11.51 14.76
N VAL A 75 -7.39 -11.01 15.13
CA VAL A 75 -7.62 -10.31 16.39
C VAL A 75 -9.07 -10.45 16.85
N LYS A 76 -9.31 -10.21 18.15
CA LYS A 76 -10.66 -10.09 18.73
C LYS A 76 -10.98 -8.62 19.02
N LEU A 77 -12.05 -8.12 18.42
CA LEU A 77 -12.63 -6.82 18.75
C LEU A 77 -13.46 -6.96 20.03
N LYS A 78 -12.88 -6.64 21.19
CA LYS A 78 -13.47 -6.92 22.51
C LYS A 78 -14.78 -6.19 22.75
N ARG A 79 -14.93 -4.94 22.27
CA ARG A 79 -16.16 -4.17 22.47
C ARG A 79 -17.39 -4.76 21.79
N TYR A 80 -17.18 -5.49 20.70
CA TYR A 80 -18.25 -6.02 19.87
C TYR A 80 -18.35 -7.54 19.94
N ASP A 81 -17.44 -8.20 20.65
CA ASP A 81 -17.30 -9.66 20.64
C ASP A 81 -17.16 -10.24 19.21
N ILE A 82 -16.51 -9.50 18.29
CA ILE A 82 -16.31 -9.93 16.89
C ILE A 82 -14.89 -10.48 16.71
N GLY A 83 -14.79 -11.69 16.15
CA GLY A 83 -13.52 -12.23 15.67
C GLY A 83 -13.21 -11.73 14.26
N VAL A 84 -11.99 -11.25 14.03
CA VAL A 84 -11.53 -10.79 12.72
C VAL A 84 -10.32 -11.60 12.30
N GLU A 85 -10.35 -12.13 11.08
CA GLU A 85 -9.23 -12.78 10.43
C GLU A 85 -9.05 -12.20 9.02
N LEU A 86 -7.82 -11.88 8.65
CA LEU A 86 -7.45 -11.24 7.39
C LEU A 86 -6.36 -12.02 6.69
N THR A 87 -6.44 -12.09 5.37
CA THR A 87 -5.41 -12.61 4.47
C THR A 87 -5.50 -11.86 3.14
N ALA A 88 -4.55 -12.09 2.23
CA ALA A 88 -4.53 -11.38 0.95
C ALA A 88 -3.90 -12.22 -0.16
N SER A 89 -4.37 -11.98 -1.39
CA SER A 89 -3.61 -12.26 -2.62
C SER A 89 -2.79 -11.01 -3.00
N THR A 90 -2.35 -10.89 -4.25
CA THR A 90 -1.55 -9.75 -4.71
C THR A 90 -2.32 -8.43 -4.67
N ARG A 91 -3.61 -8.42 -5.03
CA ARG A 91 -4.44 -7.20 -5.17
C ARG A 91 -5.77 -7.26 -4.45
N VAL A 92 -6.02 -8.34 -3.69
CA VAL A 92 -7.32 -8.61 -3.06
C VAL A 92 -7.12 -8.97 -1.59
N GLY A 93 -7.71 -8.18 -0.70
CA GLY A 93 -7.85 -8.53 0.71
C GLY A 93 -9.06 -9.45 0.91
N MET A 94 -8.91 -10.49 1.74
CA MET A 94 -10.02 -11.33 2.16
C MET A 94 -10.19 -11.26 3.68
N HIS A 95 -11.41 -10.92 4.09
CA HIS A 95 -11.80 -10.72 5.47
C HIS A 95 -12.74 -11.85 5.89
N LYS A 96 -12.59 -12.30 7.12
CA LYS A 96 -13.49 -13.22 7.78
C LYS A 96 -13.90 -12.62 9.12
N TYR A 97 -15.18 -12.26 9.22
CA TYR A 97 -15.77 -11.71 10.43
C TYR A 97 -16.65 -12.74 11.10
N THR A 98 -16.36 -13.10 12.34
CA THR A 98 -17.18 -13.99 13.16
C THR A 98 -18.00 -13.15 14.13
N PHE A 99 -19.28 -13.01 13.86
CA PHE A 99 -20.21 -12.18 14.63
C PHE A 99 -20.90 -12.97 15.75
N PRO A 100 -21.27 -12.30 16.87
CA PRO A 100 -22.27 -12.82 17.79
C PRO A 100 -23.67 -12.75 17.14
N ALA A 101 -24.69 -13.30 17.81
CA ALA A 101 -26.07 -13.15 17.33
C ALA A 101 -26.51 -11.68 17.43
N SER A 102 -26.97 -11.09 16.33
CA SER A 102 -27.44 -9.70 16.29
C SER A 102 -28.35 -9.46 15.08
N LYS A 103 -29.35 -8.59 15.22
CA LYS A 103 -30.08 -8.05 14.06
C LYS A 103 -29.39 -6.83 13.43
N ASP A 104 -28.46 -6.25 14.18
CA ASP A 104 -27.74 -5.02 13.87
C ASP A 104 -26.24 -5.33 13.84
N ALA A 105 -25.82 -6.27 13.00
CA ALA A 105 -24.40 -6.48 12.72
C ALA A 105 -24.00 -5.61 11.53
N HIS A 106 -22.90 -4.87 11.67
CA HIS A 106 -22.51 -3.89 10.68
C HIS A 106 -21.08 -4.09 10.20
N VAL A 107 -20.82 -3.65 8.97
CA VAL A 107 -19.48 -3.32 8.49
C VAL A 107 -19.50 -1.86 8.06
N VAL A 108 -18.71 -1.04 8.74
CA VAL A 108 -18.50 0.37 8.38
C VAL A 108 -17.34 0.43 7.39
N ILE A 109 -17.58 1.04 6.23
CA ILE A 109 -16.55 1.42 5.26
C ILE A 109 -16.32 2.92 5.44
N ASP A 110 -15.15 3.30 5.96
CA ASP A 110 -14.78 4.69 6.19
C ASP A 110 -13.76 5.14 5.13
N LEU A 111 -14.21 5.95 4.16
CA LEU A 111 -13.35 6.47 3.09
C LEU A 111 -12.68 7.79 3.49
N LYS A 112 -13.03 8.37 4.65
CA LYS A 112 -12.38 9.56 5.19
C LYS A 112 -11.01 9.24 5.79
N GLU A 113 -10.84 8.04 6.34
CA GLU A 113 -9.60 7.65 7.03
C GLU A 113 -8.39 7.75 6.08
N GLY A 114 -7.23 8.01 6.67
CA GLY A 114 -5.92 8.15 6.03
C GLY A 114 -4.85 8.20 7.13
N ILE A 115 -3.60 7.87 6.79
CA ILE A 115 -2.50 7.84 7.76
C ILE A 115 -1.64 9.09 7.62
N GLY A 116 -1.27 9.68 8.76
CA GLY A 116 -0.36 10.83 8.79
C GLY A 116 -0.98 12.07 8.15
N TRP A 117 -0.42 12.47 7.01
CA TRP A 117 -0.85 13.67 6.27
C TRP A 117 -1.82 13.38 5.14
N ASP A 118 -2.18 12.13 4.92
CA ASP A 118 -3.11 11.75 3.86
C ASP A 118 -4.55 12.11 4.20
N GLU A 119 -5.15 13.01 3.41
CA GLU A 119 -6.52 13.48 3.56
C GLU A 119 -7.33 13.25 2.27
N SER A 120 -8.54 12.69 2.44
CA SER A 120 -9.46 12.45 1.34
C SER A 120 -9.92 13.76 0.67
N SER A 121 -9.76 13.83 -0.66
CA SER A 121 -10.13 14.97 -1.49
C SER A 121 -11.44 14.76 -2.25
N GLU A 122 -11.71 13.52 -2.69
CA GLU A 122 -12.99 13.06 -3.22
C GLU A 122 -13.15 11.57 -2.92
N THR A 123 -14.34 11.18 -2.49
CA THR A 123 -14.69 9.79 -2.16
C THR A 123 -16.04 9.47 -2.75
N TYR A 124 -16.21 8.22 -3.18
CA TYR A 124 -17.46 7.71 -3.72
C TYR A 124 -17.71 6.29 -3.25
N ILE A 125 -18.97 6.00 -2.94
CA ILE A 125 -19.42 4.65 -2.62
C ILE A 125 -20.77 4.38 -3.28
N ASN A 126 -20.98 3.15 -3.75
CA ASN A 126 -22.18 2.72 -4.44
C ASN A 126 -22.47 1.25 -4.16
N GLN A 127 -23.72 0.94 -3.79
CA GLN A 127 -24.21 -0.43 -3.77
C GLN A 127 -24.78 -0.81 -5.14
N ILE A 128 -24.10 -1.71 -5.84
CA ILE A 128 -24.51 -2.13 -7.20
C ILE A 128 -25.42 -3.36 -7.19
N ASP A 129 -25.38 -4.17 -6.12
CA ASP A 129 -26.30 -5.28 -5.90
C ASP A 129 -26.38 -5.64 -4.40
N LYS A 130 -27.09 -6.72 -4.06
CA LYS A 130 -27.28 -7.14 -2.66
C LYS A 130 -26.02 -7.67 -1.96
N TYR A 131 -24.90 -7.86 -2.66
CA TYR A 131 -23.63 -8.37 -2.15
C TYR A 131 -22.44 -7.44 -2.42
N THR A 132 -22.58 -6.49 -3.33
CA THR A 132 -21.42 -5.78 -3.89
C THR A 132 -21.50 -4.27 -3.66
N ILE A 133 -20.41 -3.73 -3.11
CA ILE A 133 -20.14 -2.30 -3.00
C ILE A 133 -18.95 -1.97 -3.90
N GLU A 134 -19.03 -0.87 -4.62
CA GLU A 134 -17.89 -0.30 -5.35
C GLU A 134 -17.68 1.16 -4.96
N GLY A 135 -16.49 1.68 -5.26
CA GLY A 135 -16.21 3.08 -4.97
C GLY A 135 -14.78 3.47 -5.25
N TYR A 136 -14.42 4.67 -4.78
CA TYR A 136 -13.07 5.17 -4.84
C TYR A 136 -12.77 6.13 -3.68
N ARG A 137 -11.49 6.26 -3.38
CA ARG A 137 -10.92 7.29 -2.52
C ARG A 137 -9.81 7.97 -3.29
N PHE A 138 -9.94 9.28 -3.48
CA PHE A 138 -8.88 10.15 -3.97
C PHE A 138 -8.43 11.02 -2.82
N SER A 139 -7.13 11.26 -2.71
CA SER A 139 -6.57 11.95 -1.55
C SER A 139 -5.33 12.77 -1.92
N ASN A 140 -4.92 13.63 -0.99
CA ASN A 140 -3.66 14.33 -1.04
C ASN A 140 -2.95 14.14 0.30
N GLY A 141 -1.66 13.80 0.23
CA GLY A 141 -0.80 13.61 1.39
C GLY A 141 0.65 13.84 1.01
N TRP A 142 1.52 12.89 1.36
CA TRP A 142 2.90 12.88 0.88
C TRP A 142 2.97 12.59 -0.63
N ALA A 143 2.14 11.68 -1.13
CA ALA A 143 1.78 11.59 -2.53
C ALA A 143 0.57 12.51 -2.82
N GLU A 144 0.73 13.39 -3.81
CA GLU A 144 -0.32 14.29 -4.26
C GLU A 144 -1.33 13.56 -5.16
N ALA A 145 -2.59 13.98 -5.23
CA ALA A 145 -3.58 13.46 -6.18
C ALA A 145 -3.63 11.92 -6.31
N GLN A 146 -3.56 11.21 -5.18
CA GLN A 146 -3.61 9.76 -5.13
C GLN A 146 -4.96 9.26 -5.59
N ARG A 147 -4.97 8.09 -6.22
CA ARG A 147 -6.19 7.45 -6.73
C ARG A 147 -6.21 5.98 -6.37
N ILE A 148 -7.24 5.57 -5.65
CA ILE A 148 -7.53 4.16 -5.41
C ILE A 148 -9.02 3.90 -5.60
N TYR A 149 -9.31 2.90 -6.42
CA TYR A 149 -10.64 2.35 -6.63
C TYR A 149 -10.76 1.02 -5.91
N PHE A 150 -11.99 0.65 -5.56
CA PHE A 150 -12.25 -0.63 -4.92
C PHE A 150 -13.55 -1.27 -5.36
N THR A 151 -13.61 -2.57 -5.14
CA THR A 151 -14.85 -3.34 -5.12
C THR A 151 -14.80 -4.30 -3.95
N ALA A 152 -15.85 -4.32 -3.15
CA ALA A 152 -16.03 -5.23 -2.02
C ALA A 152 -17.25 -6.12 -2.28
N VAL A 153 -17.03 -7.43 -2.32
CA VAL A 153 -18.08 -8.46 -2.43
C VAL A 153 -18.22 -9.14 -1.08
N PHE A 154 -19.44 -9.33 -0.60
CA PHE A 154 -19.76 -9.97 0.68
C PHE A 154 -20.40 -11.35 0.47
N SER A 155 -20.13 -12.30 1.37
CA SER A 155 -20.72 -13.65 1.28
C SER A 155 -22.19 -13.72 1.71
N LYS A 156 -22.67 -12.66 2.36
CA LYS A 156 -24.04 -12.55 2.90
C LYS A 156 -24.74 -11.36 2.25
N PRO A 157 -26.04 -11.46 1.89
CA PRO A 157 -26.74 -10.32 1.32
C PRO A 157 -26.88 -9.21 2.37
N ILE A 158 -26.62 -7.98 1.93
CA ILE A 158 -26.74 -6.75 2.69
C ILE A 158 -28.23 -6.46 2.89
N SER A 159 -28.69 -6.39 4.13
CA SER A 159 -30.11 -6.09 4.43
C SER A 159 -30.42 -4.61 4.21
N THR A 160 -29.52 -3.75 4.68
CA THR A 160 -29.61 -2.30 4.56
C THR A 160 -28.23 -1.72 4.29
N PHE A 161 -28.14 -0.79 3.35
CA PHE A 161 -26.96 0.04 3.13
C PHE A 161 -27.29 1.50 3.38
N ALA A 162 -26.58 2.13 4.30
CA ALA A 162 -26.70 3.56 4.60
C ALA A 162 -25.41 4.29 4.23
N VAL A 163 -25.55 5.50 3.71
CA VAL A 163 -24.42 6.34 3.30
C VAL A 163 -24.40 7.63 4.11
N TYR A 164 -23.22 8.05 4.52
CA TYR A 164 -23.00 9.22 5.37
C TYR A 164 -21.98 10.16 4.74
N ASP A 165 -22.21 11.46 4.83
CA ASP A 165 -21.17 12.47 4.61
C ASP A 165 -20.69 12.97 5.98
N ASP A 166 -19.48 12.56 6.36
CA ASP A 166 -18.95 12.65 7.72
C ASP A 166 -19.89 11.99 8.76
N VAL A 167 -20.81 12.74 9.36
CA VAL A 167 -21.78 12.25 10.36
C VAL A 167 -23.23 12.32 9.88
N ASP A 168 -23.48 13.00 8.77
CA ASP A 168 -24.82 13.23 8.25
C ASP A 168 -25.27 12.04 7.41
N ASN A 169 -26.32 11.36 7.86
CA ASN A 169 -26.97 10.33 7.05
C ASN A 169 -27.60 10.95 5.79
N LYS A 170 -27.32 10.39 4.62
CA LYS A 170 -27.87 10.85 3.33
C LYS A 170 -28.81 9.79 2.75
N PRO A 171 -29.87 10.19 2.03
CA PRO A 171 -30.77 9.24 1.40
C PRO A 171 -30.10 8.49 0.24
N GLY A 172 -30.53 7.26 0.01
CA GLY A 172 -30.08 6.43 -1.11
C GLY A 172 -28.95 5.45 -0.74
N THR A 173 -28.40 4.80 -1.76
CA THR A 173 -27.38 3.74 -1.64
C THR A 173 -26.09 4.09 -2.39
N GLN A 174 -25.93 5.35 -2.75
CA GLN A 174 -24.72 5.89 -3.36
C GLN A 174 -24.45 7.29 -2.81
N LEU A 175 -23.18 7.65 -2.68
CA LEU A 175 -22.80 8.97 -2.22
C LEU A 175 -21.43 9.35 -2.76
N LYS A 176 -21.31 10.57 -3.28
CA LYS A 176 -20.05 11.25 -3.58
C LYS A 176 -19.88 12.42 -2.63
N GLY A 177 -18.69 12.56 -2.04
CA GLY A 177 -18.38 13.61 -1.08
C GLY A 177 -16.91 13.56 -0.67
N LYS A 178 -16.49 14.38 0.29
CA LYS A 178 -15.10 14.35 0.77
C LYS A 178 -14.89 13.31 1.88
N LYS A 179 -15.91 13.05 2.69
CA LYS A 179 -15.82 12.25 3.92
C LYS A 179 -16.84 11.13 3.93
N VAL A 180 -17.01 10.46 2.80
CA VAL A 180 -18.06 9.45 2.61
C VAL A 180 -17.79 8.23 3.48
N LYS A 181 -18.86 7.72 4.11
CA LYS A 181 -18.85 6.44 4.82
C LYS A 181 -20.04 5.62 4.38
N GLY A 182 -19.86 4.30 4.28
CA GLY A 182 -20.93 3.34 4.05
C GLY A 182 -21.13 2.46 5.27
N VAL A 183 -22.36 2.13 5.61
CA VAL A 183 -22.68 1.18 6.68
C VAL A 183 -23.54 0.07 6.10
N LEU A 184 -22.95 -1.12 5.99
CA LEU A 184 -23.62 -2.32 5.55
C LEU A 184 -24.20 -3.02 6.78
N THR A 185 -25.47 -3.42 6.73
CA THR A 185 -26.14 -4.13 7.82
C THR A 185 -26.45 -5.57 7.44
N PHE A 186 -26.33 -6.46 8.42
CA PHE A 186 -26.63 -7.87 8.34
C PHE A 186 -27.36 -8.31 9.61
N GLU A 187 -28.25 -9.29 9.49
CA GLU A 187 -28.66 -10.12 10.62
C GLU A 187 -27.69 -11.28 10.75
N THR A 188 -27.34 -11.69 11.97
CA THR A 188 -26.35 -12.75 12.25
C THR A 188 -26.80 -13.63 13.40
N THR A 189 -26.44 -14.91 13.32
CA THR A 189 -26.58 -15.88 14.38
C THR A 189 -25.26 -16.04 15.16
N LYS A 190 -25.30 -16.70 16.32
CA LYS A 190 -24.12 -16.82 17.19
C LYS A 190 -22.99 -17.57 16.47
N GLY A 191 -21.86 -16.90 16.28
CA GLY A 191 -20.69 -17.46 15.61
C GLY A 191 -20.81 -17.47 14.08
N GLU A 192 -21.80 -16.77 13.52
CA GLU A 192 -21.96 -16.69 12.08
C GLU A 192 -20.80 -15.94 11.44
N VAL A 193 -20.33 -16.48 10.31
CA VAL A 193 -19.22 -15.91 9.56
C VAL A 193 -19.73 -15.13 8.35
N VAL A 194 -19.32 -13.86 8.26
CA VAL A 194 -19.48 -13.03 7.07
C VAL A 194 -18.10 -12.81 6.47
N TYR A 195 -17.91 -13.23 5.22
CA TYR A 195 -16.69 -12.96 4.47
C TYR A 195 -16.84 -11.71 3.61
N ALA A 196 -15.73 -11.02 3.40
CA ALA A 196 -15.62 -9.97 2.38
C ALA A 196 -14.37 -10.20 1.53
N LYS A 197 -14.48 -9.96 0.21
CA LYS A 197 -13.35 -9.88 -0.72
C LYS A 197 -13.28 -8.44 -1.22
N VAL A 198 -12.15 -7.78 -1.00
CA VAL A 198 -11.94 -6.38 -1.35
C VAL A 198 -10.80 -6.30 -2.36
N GLY A 199 -11.15 -6.10 -3.62
CA GLY A 199 -10.19 -5.80 -4.67
C GLY A 199 -9.88 -4.31 -4.68
N ILE A 200 -8.63 -3.96 -4.93
CA ILE A 200 -8.19 -2.57 -5.15
C ILE A 200 -7.62 -2.42 -6.56
N SER A 201 -7.67 -1.19 -7.09
CA SER A 201 -7.15 -0.86 -8.41
C SER A 201 -6.70 0.61 -8.48
N PRO A 202 -5.58 0.92 -9.16
CA PRO A 202 -5.21 2.31 -9.47
C PRO A 202 -6.02 2.92 -10.62
N VAL A 203 -6.85 2.13 -11.32
CA VAL A 203 -7.52 2.53 -12.57
C VAL A 203 -9.04 2.62 -12.43
N SER A 204 -9.71 1.59 -11.91
CA SER A 204 -11.18 1.57 -11.85
C SER A 204 -11.76 0.48 -10.93
N SER A 205 -13.01 0.66 -10.49
CA SER A 205 -13.76 -0.39 -9.78
C SER A 205 -13.96 -1.65 -10.63
N ALA A 206 -14.11 -1.51 -11.95
CA ALA A 206 -14.21 -2.66 -12.86
C ALA A 206 -12.94 -3.52 -12.84
N ASN A 207 -11.77 -2.89 -12.83
CA ASN A 207 -10.50 -3.60 -12.69
C ASN A 207 -10.33 -4.19 -11.28
N ALA A 208 -10.78 -3.50 -10.22
CA ALA A 208 -10.80 -4.06 -8.88
C ALA A 208 -11.66 -5.36 -8.80
N MET A 209 -12.82 -5.38 -9.45
CA MET A 209 -13.63 -6.60 -9.60
C MET A 209 -12.94 -7.67 -10.45
N LEU A 210 -12.22 -7.29 -11.51
CA LEU A 210 -11.43 -8.22 -12.32
C LEU A 210 -10.31 -8.87 -11.49
N ASN A 211 -9.64 -8.10 -10.62
CA ASN A 211 -8.64 -8.60 -9.68
C ASN A 211 -9.26 -9.65 -8.74
N ILE A 212 -10.45 -9.38 -8.16
CA ILE A 212 -11.19 -10.37 -7.34
C ILE A 212 -11.45 -11.66 -8.12
N LYS A 213 -12.03 -11.56 -9.32
CA LYS A 213 -12.41 -12.72 -10.13
C LYS A 213 -11.19 -13.56 -10.53
N SER A 214 -10.05 -12.93 -10.73
CA SER A 214 -8.83 -13.60 -11.18
C SER A 214 -8.05 -14.24 -10.03
N GLU A 215 -7.96 -13.56 -8.89
CA GLU A 215 -7.08 -13.98 -7.79
C GLU A 215 -7.81 -14.76 -6.69
N ILE A 216 -9.07 -14.41 -6.38
CA ILE A 216 -9.87 -15.06 -5.33
C ILE A 216 -11.32 -15.28 -5.82
N PRO A 217 -11.57 -16.16 -6.81
CA PRO A 217 -12.92 -16.40 -7.33
C PRO A 217 -13.86 -17.06 -6.32
N GLU A 218 -13.33 -17.95 -5.47
CA GLU A 218 -14.10 -18.77 -4.53
C GLU A 218 -14.23 -18.12 -3.13
N TRP A 219 -14.90 -18.81 -2.21
CA TRP A 219 -15.10 -18.41 -0.80
C TRP A 219 -14.35 -19.32 0.19
N ASP A 220 -13.18 -19.83 -0.20
CA ASP A 220 -12.32 -20.63 0.68
C ASP A 220 -11.22 -19.76 1.30
N PHE A 221 -11.52 -19.17 2.46
CA PHE A 221 -10.56 -18.36 3.22
C PHE A 221 -9.29 -19.14 3.60
N ASN A 222 -9.44 -20.42 3.97
CA ASN A 222 -8.29 -21.22 4.40
C ASN A 222 -7.37 -21.54 3.22
N LYS A 223 -7.93 -21.70 2.01
CA LYS A 223 -7.14 -21.80 0.80
C LYS A 223 -6.33 -20.52 0.55
N VAL A 224 -6.93 -19.34 0.66
CA VAL A 224 -6.19 -18.06 0.49
C VAL A 224 -5.06 -17.94 1.52
N VAL A 225 -5.32 -18.27 2.79
CA VAL A 225 -4.27 -18.32 3.83
C VAL A 225 -3.13 -19.26 3.47
N LYS A 226 -3.45 -20.47 2.99
CA LYS A 226 -2.44 -21.46 2.57
C LYS A 226 -1.65 -21.00 1.34
N ASP A 227 -2.31 -20.36 0.38
CA ASP A 227 -1.66 -19.84 -0.81
C ASP A 227 -0.71 -18.68 -0.46
N ALA A 228 -1.12 -17.80 0.45
CA ALA A 228 -0.28 -16.72 0.98
C ALA A 228 0.93 -17.26 1.78
N ASP A 229 0.72 -18.24 2.66
CA ASP A 229 1.79 -18.91 3.40
C ASP A 229 2.79 -19.59 2.46
N LYS A 230 2.29 -20.30 1.44
CA LYS A 230 3.14 -20.93 0.42
C LYS A 230 3.94 -19.89 -0.39
N ALA A 231 3.33 -18.77 -0.76
CA ALA A 231 4.01 -17.69 -1.45
C ALA A 231 5.14 -17.12 -0.59
N TRP A 232 4.89 -16.85 0.69
CA TRP A 232 5.92 -16.39 1.63
C TRP A 232 7.02 -17.41 1.86
N ASN A 233 6.69 -18.69 2.06
CA ASN A 233 7.68 -19.74 2.21
C ASN A 233 8.57 -19.88 0.97
N THR A 234 8.01 -19.69 -0.24
CA THR A 234 8.79 -19.66 -1.48
C THR A 234 9.81 -18.52 -1.49
N GLN A 235 9.43 -17.33 -0.99
CA GLN A 235 10.35 -16.19 -0.91
C GLN A 235 11.41 -16.37 0.20
N LEU A 236 11.00 -16.78 1.39
CA LEU A 236 11.89 -16.95 2.54
C LEU A 236 12.87 -18.12 2.33
N ALA A 237 12.50 -19.14 1.55
CA ALA A 237 13.39 -20.26 1.21
C ALA A 237 14.56 -19.89 0.28
N LYS A 238 14.59 -18.67 -0.28
CA LYS A 238 15.70 -18.20 -1.12
C LYS A 238 17.04 -18.11 -0.37
N ILE A 239 16.99 -17.96 0.95
CA ILE A 239 18.18 -18.03 1.80
C ILE A 239 17.92 -18.98 2.96
N ALA A 240 18.73 -20.03 3.05
CA ALA A 240 18.78 -20.93 4.19
C ALA A 240 19.95 -20.56 5.10
N ILE A 241 19.69 -20.40 6.39
CA ILE A 241 20.73 -20.14 7.39
C ILE A 241 20.74 -21.22 8.47
N LYS A 242 21.91 -21.44 9.06
CA LYS A 242 22.04 -22.13 10.35
C LYS A 242 22.22 -21.08 11.44
N ALA A 243 21.39 -21.14 12.47
CA ALA A 243 21.46 -20.24 13.63
C ALA A 243 21.59 -21.05 14.92
N ASP A 244 22.27 -20.48 15.91
CA ASP A 244 22.53 -21.15 17.20
C ASP A 244 21.30 -21.11 18.13
N SER A 245 20.28 -20.33 17.78
CA SER A 245 19.03 -20.23 18.54
C SER A 245 17.81 -19.88 17.67
N LEU A 246 16.62 -20.25 18.15
CA LEU A 246 15.35 -19.84 17.54
C LEU A 246 15.18 -18.31 17.51
N SER A 247 15.76 -17.58 18.48
CA SER A 247 15.71 -16.12 18.52
C SER A 247 16.46 -15.49 17.34
N GLN A 248 17.67 -15.97 17.04
CA GLN A 248 18.42 -15.52 15.86
C GLN A 248 17.71 -15.88 14.56
N LEU A 249 17.13 -17.09 14.48
CA LEU A 249 16.36 -17.53 13.32
C LEU A 249 15.15 -16.61 13.05
N LYS A 250 14.41 -16.24 14.11
CA LYS A 250 13.30 -15.28 14.03
C LYS A 250 13.77 -13.91 13.57
N LYS A 251 14.84 -13.36 14.17
CA LYS A 251 15.38 -12.05 13.75
C LYS A 251 15.74 -12.03 12.27
N PHE A 252 16.42 -13.07 11.79
CA PHE A 252 16.80 -13.16 10.39
C PHE A 252 15.59 -13.22 9.46
N TYR A 253 14.67 -14.18 9.67
CA TYR A 253 13.53 -14.34 8.76
C TYR A 253 12.50 -13.21 8.85
N THR A 254 12.37 -12.55 10.01
CA THR A 254 11.55 -11.33 10.14
C THR A 254 12.19 -10.15 9.41
N ALA A 255 13.50 -9.93 9.54
CA ALA A 255 14.19 -8.91 8.76
C ALA A 255 14.11 -9.21 7.26
N PHE A 256 14.27 -10.49 6.89
CA PHE A 256 14.19 -10.91 5.50
C PHE A 256 12.78 -10.73 4.91
N TYR A 257 11.74 -11.07 5.66
CA TYR A 257 10.35 -10.74 5.32
C TYR A 257 10.18 -9.23 5.03
N HIS A 258 10.68 -8.35 5.91
CA HIS A 258 10.57 -6.90 5.72
C HIS A 258 11.32 -6.37 4.49
N THR A 259 12.30 -7.10 3.95
CA THR A 259 12.96 -6.71 2.69
C THR A 259 12.05 -6.88 1.46
N MET A 260 10.99 -7.71 1.56
CA MET A 260 10.20 -8.18 0.42
C MET A 260 8.74 -7.71 0.42
N ILE A 261 8.38 -6.78 1.30
CA ILE A 261 7.04 -6.17 1.35
C ILE A 261 6.90 -4.96 0.40
N ALA A 262 8.01 -4.37 -0.03
CA ALA A 262 8.08 -3.25 -0.97
C ALA A 262 9.27 -3.45 -1.93
N PRO A 263 9.23 -2.89 -3.16
CA PRO A 263 8.17 -2.06 -3.74
C PRO A 263 6.90 -2.86 -4.07
N SER A 264 5.77 -2.17 -4.13
CA SER A 264 4.43 -2.77 -4.28
C SER A 264 4.00 -2.80 -5.75
N ILE A 265 3.28 -3.86 -6.15
CA ILE A 265 2.65 -3.92 -7.48
C ILE A 265 1.57 -2.84 -7.60
N PHE A 266 1.58 -2.11 -8.72
CA PHE A 266 0.76 -0.93 -9.00
C PHE A 266 0.11 -0.97 -10.38
N ASN A 267 -0.15 -2.17 -10.90
CA ASN A 267 -1.00 -2.38 -12.07
C ASN A 267 -2.03 -3.48 -11.77
N ASP A 268 -3.16 -3.44 -12.45
CA ASP A 268 -4.20 -4.47 -12.40
C ASP A 268 -3.77 -5.76 -13.12
N VAL A 269 -4.54 -6.85 -12.95
CA VAL A 269 -4.23 -8.14 -13.61
C VAL A 269 -4.25 -8.09 -15.14
N ASN A 270 -4.96 -7.12 -15.73
CA ASN A 270 -4.95 -6.85 -17.17
C ASN A 270 -3.75 -6.02 -17.63
N GLY A 271 -2.90 -5.57 -16.70
CA GLY A 271 -1.74 -4.73 -16.99
C GLY A 271 -2.05 -3.23 -17.06
N ASP A 272 -3.23 -2.78 -16.67
CA ASP A 272 -3.54 -1.34 -16.66
C ASP A 272 -3.01 -0.67 -15.39
N TYR A 273 -2.48 0.55 -15.51
CA TYR A 273 -2.02 1.35 -14.37
C TYR A 273 -2.21 2.86 -14.59
N TRP A 274 -2.16 3.61 -13.49
CA TRP A 274 -2.18 5.08 -13.48
C TRP A 274 -0.75 5.62 -13.48
N GLY A 275 -0.35 6.35 -14.53
CA GLY A 275 0.99 6.87 -14.71
C GLY A 275 1.28 8.18 -13.95
N THR A 276 2.55 8.54 -13.82
CA THR A 276 2.97 9.81 -13.22
C THR A 276 2.53 11.02 -14.05
N ASP A 277 2.26 10.82 -15.34
CA ASP A 277 1.64 11.77 -16.26
C ASP A 277 0.12 11.95 -16.07
N LYS A 278 -0.45 11.29 -15.05
CA LYS A 278 -1.88 11.32 -14.71
C LYS A 278 -2.76 10.81 -15.84
N LYS A 279 -2.30 9.75 -16.51
CA LYS A 279 -3.05 9.03 -17.55
C LYS A 279 -3.08 7.53 -17.25
N ILE A 280 -4.08 6.86 -17.81
CA ILE A 280 -4.16 5.40 -17.76
C ILE A 280 -3.27 4.84 -18.87
N HIS A 281 -2.34 3.97 -18.49
CA HIS A 281 -1.51 3.18 -19.41
C HIS A 281 -2.03 1.75 -19.40
N ASN A 282 -2.36 1.21 -20.57
CA ASN A 282 -3.08 -0.05 -20.66
C ASN A 282 -2.18 -1.22 -21.04
N SER A 283 -2.49 -2.40 -20.51
CA SER A 283 -1.93 -3.68 -20.96
C SER A 283 -0.40 -3.76 -20.97
N THR A 284 0.26 -3.18 -19.95
CA THR A 284 1.72 -3.27 -19.81
C THR A 284 2.20 -4.73 -19.72
N LYS A 285 3.43 -4.97 -20.17
CA LYS A 285 4.04 -6.31 -20.24
C LYS A 285 4.99 -6.61 -19.07
N PHE A 286 5.14 -5.67 -18.15
CA PHE A 286 5.88 -5.82 -16.90
C PHE A 286 4.96 -5.50 -15.73
N ASN A 287 5.30 -5.92 -14.51
CA ASN A 287 4.56 -5.42 -13.35
C ASN A 287 5.01 -3.99 -13.07
N ASN A 288 4.11 -3.02 -13.22
CA ASN A 288 4.38 -1.67 -12.77
C ASN A 288 4.42 -1.65 -11.24
N LEU A 289 5.40 -0.95 -10.66
CA LEU A 289 5.64 -0.93 -9.23
C LEU A 289 5.63 0.51 -8.68
N THR A 290 5.30 0.63 -7.39
CA THR A 290 5.33 1.87 -6.61
C THR A 290 6.05 1.66 -5.28
N THR A 291 6.22 2.73 -4.48
CA THR A 291 6.88 2.73 -3.16
C THR A 291 8.38 2.52 -3.31
N PHE A 292 9.00 3.43 -4.06
CA PHE A 292 10.43 3.45 -4.32
C PHE A 292 11.14 4.34 -3.30
N SER A 293 11.50 3.80 -2.13
CA SER A 293 12.29 4.52 -1.11
C SER A 293 13.78 4.51 -1.42
N LEU A 294 14.15 5.15 -2.54
CA LEU A 294 15.42 4.85 -3.20
C LEU A 294 16.63 5.29 -2.39
N TRP A 295 16.57 6.44 -1.72
CA TRP A 295 17.66 6.94 -0.87
C TRP A 295 18.12 5.93 0.19
N ASP A 296 17.22 5.10 0.70
CA ASP A 296 17.55 4.00 1.62
C ASP A 296 17.89 2.72 0.85
N THR A 297 17.02 2.34 -0.09
CA THR A 297 17.02 0.99 -0.68
C THR A 297 18.18 0.75 -1.62
N TYR A 298 18.74 1.78 -2.29
CA TYR A 298 19.88 1.62 -3.19
C TYR A 298 21.11 1.06 -2.47
N ARG A 299 21.21 1.30 -1.15
CA ARG A 299 22.39 0.98 -0.32
C ARG A 299 22.55 -0.52 -0.07
N ALA A 300 21.44 -1.25 0.05
CA ALA A 300 21.47 -2.66 0.44
C ALA A 300 20.31 -3.49 -0.10
N ASN A 301 19.08 -2.96 -0.11
CA ASN A 301 17.92 -3.75 -0.52
C ASN A 301 17.90 -4.00 -2.04
N ASN A 302 18.17 -2.98 -2.86
CA ASN A 302 18.27 -3.17 -4.31
C ASN A 302 19.45 -4.07 -4.70
N PRO A 303 20.68 -3.90 -4.13
CA PRO A 303 21.74 -4.87 -4.31
C PRO A 303 21.34 -6.30 -3.92
N LEU A 304 20.66 -6.49 -2.78
CA LEU A 304 20.15 -7.80 -2.37
C LEU A 304 19.17 -8.37 -3.42
N PHE A 305 18.28 -7.56 -3.97
CA PHE A 305 17.34 -7.99 -5.00
C PHE A 305 18.01 -8.48 -6.28
N THR A 306 19.19 -7.96 -6.64
CA THR A 306 19.97 -8.52 -7.76
C THR A 306 20.43 -9.96 -7.53
N ILE A 307 20.44 -10.43 -6.28
CA ILE A 307 20.83 -11.80 -5.93
C ILE A 307 19.59 -12.69 -5.83
N ILE A 308 18.55 -12.22 -5.15
CA ILE A 308 17.41 -13.06 -4.75
C ILE A 308 16.11 -12.78 -5.50
N GLN A 309 16.01 -11.67 -6.23
CA GLN A 309 14.78 -11.25 -6.92
C GLN A 309 15.04 -10.86 -8.40
N PRO A 310 15.74 -11.67 -9.21
CA PRO A 310 16.19 -11.24 -10.54
C PRO A 310 15.04 -10.86 -11.49
N ASN A 311 13.89 -11.54 -11.45
CA ASN A 311 12.75 -11.16 -12.28
C ASN A 311 12.14 -9.82 -11.83
N HIS A 312 12.09 -9.59 -10.52
CA HIS A 312 11.56 -8.35 -9.95
C HIS A 312 12.45 -7.15 -10.27
N VAL A 313 13.78 -7.34 -10.39
CA VAL A 313 14.68 -6.27 -10.84
C VAL A 313 14.27 -5.76 -12.22
N ASN A 314 13.87 -6.62 -13.16
CA ASN A 314 13.40 -6.17 -14.47
C ASN A 314 12.10 -5.34 -14.36
N ASP A 315 11.14 -5.75 -13.52
CA ASP A 315 9.91 -5.00 -13.27
C ASP A 315 10.21 -3.63 -12.64
N MET A 316 11.16 -3.57 -11.70
CA MET A 316 11.63 -2.34 -11.08
C MET A 316 12.23 -1.37 -12.10
N ILE A 317 13.15 -1.84 -12.93
CA ILE A 317 13.79 -0.96 -13.92
C ILE A 317 12.76 -0.50 -14.95
N ASN A 318 11.93 -1.39 -15.50
CA ASN A 318 10.88 -0.96 -16.44
C ASN A 318 9.91 0.07 -15.82
N SER A 319 9.59 -0.06 -14.52
CA SER A 319 8.78 0.94 -13.80
C SER A 319 9.49 2.29 -13.71
N MET A 320 10.78 2.31 -13.37
CA MET A 320 11.57 3.55 -13.33
C MET A 320 11.72 4.20 -14.72
N LEU A 321 11.87 3.41 -15.78
CA LEU A 321 11.93 3.92 -17.15
C LEU A 321 10.58 4.47 -17.61
N ALA A 322 9.48 3.81 -17.26
CA ALA A 322 8.14 4.33 -17.52
C ALA A 322 7.91 5.66 -16.79
N ILE A 323 8.33 5.77 -15.52
CA ILE A 323 8.31 7.03 -14.76
C ILE A 323 9.13 8.11 -15.50
N TYR A 324 10.37 7.80 -15.93
CA TYR A 324 11.20 8.72 -16.70
C TYR A 324 10.49 9.23 -17.95
N GLN A 325 9.88 8.36 -18.76
CA GLN A 325 9.15 8.76 -19.96
C GLN A 325 7.93 9.64 -19.65
N GLN A 326 7.30 9.43 -18.49
CA GLN A 326 6.06 10.10 -18.10
C GLN A 326 6.31 11.45 -17.40
N GLN A 327 7.39 11.59 -16.63
CA GLN A 327 7.70 12.80 -15.84
C GLN A 327 8.99 13.54 -16.26
N GLY A 328 9.81 12.94 -17.13
CA GLY A 328 11.04 13.53 -17.67
C GLY A 328 12.32 13.27 -16.85
N SER A 329 12.23 12.58 -15.71
CA SER A 329 13.38 12.15 -14.91
C SER A 329 13.11 10.82 -14.23
N LEU A 330 14.16 10.07 -13.89
CA LEU A 330 14.04 8.92 -13.00
C LEU A 330 13.49 9.34 -11.63
N PRO A 331 12.81 8.43 -10.90
CA PRO A 331 12.23 8.76 -9.60
C PRO A 331 13.28 9.03 -8.53
N ILE A 332 12.97 9.91 -7.59
CA ILE A 332 13.74 10.10 -6.35
C ILE A 332 13.05 9.30 -5.25
N TRP A 333 11.77 9.57 -5.02
CA TRP A 333 10.94 8.79 -4.10
C TRP A 333 9.51 8.77 -4.57
N HIS A 334 9.15 7.65 -5.19
CA HIS A 334 7.91 7.55 -5.93
C HIS A 334 6.87 6.76 -5.17
N LEU A 335 5.65 7.31 -5.09
CA LEU A 335 4.51 6.75 -4.39
C LEU A 335 3.20 7.03 -5.13
N MET A 336 2.48 5.97 -5.46
CA MET A 336 1.12 6.00 -6.04
C MET A 336 1.04 6.92 -7.26
N ALA A 337 1.96 6.78 -8.21
CA ALA A 337 2.10 7.63 -9.40
C ALA A 337 2.50 9.09 -9.11
N ASN A 338 3.20 9.35 -8.00
CA ASN A 338 3.69 10.67 -7.64
C ASN A 338 5.17 10.66 -7.30
N GLU A 339 5.86 11.73 -7.69
CA GLU A 339 7.19 12.05 -7.19
C GLU A 339 7.06 12.92 -5.94
N THR A 340 7.65 12.48 -4.83
CA THR A 340 7.62 13.22 -3.56
C THR A 340 8.90 14.02 -3.31
N ASN A 341 9.93 13.85 -4.15
CA ASN A 341 11.24 14.50 -4.09
C ASN A 341 12.04 14.25 -2.80
N THR A 342 11.61 13.27 -2.01
CA THR A 342 12.13 12.92 -0.67
C THR A 342 13.16 11.81 -0.83
N MET A 343 14.45 12.00 -0.97
CA MET A 343 15.42 12.65 -0.08
C MET A 343 16.56 13.20 -0.98
N PRO A 344 17.73 13.67 -0.48
CA PRO A 344 18.84 14.08 -1.34
C PRO A 344 19.28 13.07 -2.42
N GLY A 345 19.95 13.56 -3.45
CA GLY A 345 20.45 12.72 -4.56
C GLY A 345 19.38 12.37 -5.59
N ASN A 346 19.81 11.65 -6.64
CA ASN A 346 18.97 11.04 -7.67
C ASN A 346 19.07 9.51 -7.54
N SER A 347 18.59 8.98 -6.41
CA SER A 347 18.88 7.62 -5.95
C SER A 347 18.39 6.47 -6.85
N ALA A 348 17.64 6.73 -7.92
CA ALA A 348 17.39 5.75 -8.97
C ALA A 348 18.65 5.43 -9.81
N LEU A 349 19.60 6.37 -9.92
CA LEU A 349 20.78 6.22 -10.78
C LEU A 349 21.62 5.00 -10.37
N PRO A 350 22.01 4.84 -9.09
CA PRO A 350 22.74 3.65 -8.65
C PRO A 350 21.98 2.34 -8.93
N VAL A 351 20.66 2.32 -8.79
CA VAL A 351 19.84 1.12 -8.98
C VAL A 351 19.79 0.70 -10.46
N VAL A 352 19.57 1.65 -11.37
CA VAL A 352 19.53 1.39 -12.81
C VAL A 352 20.92 1.02 -13.33
N ALA A 353 21.98 1.72 -12.88
CA ALA A 353 23.36 1.41 -13.25
C ALA A 353 23.78 0.01 -12.77
N ASP A 354 23.47 -0.36 -11.52
CA ASP A 354 23.80 -1.70 -10.99
C ASP A 354 23.15 -2.82 -11.80
N ALA A 355 21.88 -2.65 -12.22
CA ALA A 355 21.20 -3.61 -13.08
C ALA A 355 21.85 -3.72 -14.48
N LEU A 356 22.25 -2.60 -15.09
CA LEU A 356 22.97 -2.60 -16.37
C LEU A 356 24.32 -3.31 -16.27
N LEU A 357 25.13 -2.97 -15.27
CA LEU A 357 26.48 -3.52 -15.07
C LEU A 357 26.45 -5.02 -14.74
N LYS A 358 25.42 -5.47 -14.02
CA LYS A 358 25.19 -6.91 -13.75
C LYS A 358 24.56 -7.66 -14.92
N GLY A 359 24.28 -7.00 -16.04
CA GLY A 359 23.86 -7.64 -17.28
C GLY A 359 22.38 -8.03 -17.36
N TYR A 360 21.50 -7.36 -16.60
CA TYR A 360 20.06 -7.53 -16.75
C TYR A 360 19.58 -7.02 -18.12
N LYS A 361 18.66 -7.76 -18.75
CA LYS A 361 18.17 -7.50 -20.12
C LYS A 361 16.65 -7.54 -20.27
N GLY A 362 15.91 -7.57 -19.17
CA GLY A 362 14.43 -7.59 -19.20
C GLY A 362 13.81 -6.21 -19.44
N PHE A 363 14.59 -5.22 -19.83
CA PHE A 363 14.20 -3.84 -20.09
C PHE A 363 15.05 -3.27 -21.24
N ASP A 364 14.65 -2.15 -21.82
CA ASP A 364 15.43 -1.45 -22.85
C ASP A 364 16.68 -0.81 -22.23
N THR A 365 17.84 -1.43 -22.49
CA THR A 365 19.13 -0.98 -21.92
C THR A 365 19.59 0.36 -22.50
N ASN A 366 19.19 0.70 -23.74
CA ASN A 366 19.53 1.99 -24.34
C ASN A 366 18.72 3.10 -23.67
N LEU A 367 17.41 2.86 -23.50
CA LEU A 367 16.54 3.78 -22.75
C LEU A 367 17.01 3.93 -21.30
N ALA A 368 17.49 2.85 -20.67
CA ALA A 368 18.04 2.92 -19.32
C ALA A 368 19.26 3.84 -19.22
N TYR A 369 20.22 3.72 -20.14
CA TYR A 369 21.36 4.62 -20.18
C TYR A 369 20.97 6.06 -20.54
N GLU A 370 20.01 6.24 -21.44
CA GLU A 370 19.44 7.56 -21.74
C GLU A 370 18.84 8.20 -20.49
N ALA A 371 18.01 7.47 -19.74
CA ALA A 371 17.36 7.95 -18.53
C ALA A 371 18.36 8.33 -17.43
N LEU A 372 19.41 7.53 -17.25
CA LEU A 372 20.54 7.83 -16.36
C LEU A 372 21.17 9.18 -16.71
N LYS A 373 21.59 9.34 -17.97
CA LYS A 373 22.25 10.55 -18.46
C LYS A 373 21.34 11.77 -18.40
N ALA A 374 20.09 11.66 -18.84
CA ALA A 374 19.14 12.76 -18.85
C ALA A 374 18.87 13.27 -17.43
N THR A 375 18.70 12.35 -16.47
CA THR A 375 18.47 12.70 -15.06
C THR A 375 19.69 13.37 -14.43
N ALA A 376 20.90 12.83 -14.62
CA ALA A 376 22.15 13.43 -14.12
C ALA A 376 22.40 14.82 -14.71
N MET A 377 22.05 15.03 -15.99
CA MET A 377 22.26 16.29 -16.69
C MET A 377 21.17 17.35 -16.42
N GLY A 378 20.21 17.08 -15.53
CA GLY A 378 19.21 18.04 -15.08
C GLY A 378 19.79 19.30 -14.41
N ASN A 379 18.94 20.29 -14.10
CA ASN A 379 19.36 21.55 -13.46
C ASN A 379 18.72 21.79 -12.08
N SER A 380 17.81 20.91 -11.66
CA SER A 380 17.05 21.03 -10.42
C SER A 380 17.87 20.60 -9.20
N ARG A 381 17.37 20.91 -8.00
CA ARG A 381 17.83 20.37 -6.71
C ARG A 381 19.33 20.52 -6.38
N GLY A 382 20.03 21.44 -7.06
CA GLY A 382 21.44 21.73 -6.88
C GLY A 382 22.37 21.24 -7.99
N LEU A 383 21.87 20.41 -8.92
CA LEU A 383 22.67 19.87 -10.05
C LEU A 383 23.30 20.95 -10.92
N LYS A 384 22.63 22.10 -11.10
CA LYS A 384 23.20 23.24 -11.84
C LYS A 384 24.51 23.77 -11.22
N PHE A 385 24.66 23.66 -9.89
CA PHE A 385 25.86 24.09 -9.19
C PHE A 385 26.93 23.03 -9.24
N VAL A 386 26.59 21.74 -9.06
CA VAL A 386 27.55 20.64 -9.22
C VAL A 386 28.20 20.68 -10.61
N LYS A 387 27.41 20.87 -11.67
CA LYS A 387 27.93 20.94 -13.04
C LYS A 387 28.81 22.16 -13.33
N SER A 388 28.54 23.30 -12.69
CA SER A 388 29.27 24.55 -12.96
C SER A 388 30.42 24.83 -11.99
N LEU A 389 30.34 24.35 -10.75
CA LEU A 389 31.27 24.64 -9.66
C LEU A 389 31.93 23.38 -9.07
N GLY A 390 31.41 22.18 -9.35
CA GLY A 390 31.84 20.92 -8.71
C GLY A 390 31.28 20.69 -7.30
N TYR A 391 30.48 21.62 -6.76
CA TYR A 391 29.83 21.52 -5.46
C TYR A 391 28.56 22.38 -5.40
N ILE A 392 27.78 22.24 -4.32
CA ILE A 392 26.60 23.06 -4.05
C ILE A 392 26.95 24.09 -2.96
N PRO A 393 26.91 25.41 -3.24
CA PRO A 393 27.14 26.43 -2.22
C PRO A 393 26.15 26.31 -1.05
N ALA A 394 26.64 26.45 0.19
CA ALA A 394 25.85 26.19 1.39
C ALA A 394 24.66 27.15 1.58
N ASP A 395 24.77 28.35 1.04
CA ASP A 395 23.76 29.41 1.02
C ASP A 395 22.76 29.30 -0.15
N SER A 396 22.91 28.30 -1.04
CA SER A 396 22.09 28.17 -2.25
C SER A 396 20.91 27.21 -2.13
N VAL A 397 21.10 26.04 -1.49
CA VAL A 397 20.10 24.98 -1.35
C VAL A 397 20.29 24.29 0.00
N ALA A 398 19.20 23.97 0.69
CA ALA A 398 19.24 23.19 1.92
C ALA A 398 19.92 21.83 1.71
N GLU A 399 20.63 21.33 2.73
CA GLU A 399 21.34 20.04 2.70
C GLU A 399 22.41 19.95 1.58
N SER A 400 22.98 21.09 1.20
CA SER A 400 23.96 21.25 0.11
C SER A 400 25.09 20.23 0.14
N VAL A 401 25.70 19.99 1.31
CA VAL A 401 26.80 19.04 1.48
C VAL A 401 26.34 17.61 1.19
N SER A 402 25.23 17.16 1.82
CA SER A 402 24.69 15.83 1.60
C SER A 402 24.26 15.61 0.14
N LYS A 403 23.58 16.60 -0.47
CA LYS A 403 23.19 16.54 -1.88
C LYS A 403 24.40 16.44 -2.81
N GLY A 404 25.44 17.24 -2.57
CA GLY A 404 26.66 17.20 -3.37
C GLY A 404 27.35 15.83 -3.30
N LEU A 405 27.42 15.22 -2.11
CA LEU A 405 28.02 13.90 -1.94
C LEU A 405 27.18 12.78 -2.57
N GLU A 406 25.85 12.82 -2.43
CA GLU A 406 24.97 11.83 -3.09
C GLU A 406 25.04 11.96 -4.62
N PHE A 407 25.06 13.19 -5.17
CA PHE A 407 25.23 13.39 -6.61
C PHE A 407 26.59 12.88 -7.12
N ALA A 408 27.66 12.96 -6.31
CA ALA A 408 28.95 12.37 -6.70
C ALA A 408 28.91 10.83 -6.80
N ILE A 409 28.12 10.17 -5.94
CA ILE A 409 27.87 8.72 -6.03
C ILE A 409 27.06 8.43 -7.29
N ASP A 410 25.99 9.19 -7.52
CA ASP A 410 25.13 9.05 -8.70
C ASP A 410 25.94 9.22 -10.00
N ASP A 411 26.78 10.25 -10.10
CA ASP A 411 27.63 10.53 -11.26
C ASP A 411 28.67 9.41 -11.50
N TRP A 412 29.25 8.86 -10.42
CA TRP A 412 30.14 7.71 -10.54
C TRP A 412 29.43 6.49 -11.11
N CYS A 413 28.19 6.22 -10.67
CA CYS A 413 27.36 5.14 -11.21
C CYS A 413 27.03 5.33 -12.70
N VAL A 414 26.81 6.57 -13.15
CA VAL A 414 26.59 6.87 -14.58
C VAL A 414 27.86 6.69 -15.42
N ALA A 415 29.03 6.87 -14.81
CA ALA A 415 30.32 6.75 -15.49
C ALA A 415 30.80 5.30 -15.68
N GLN A 416 30.36 4.37 -14.83
CA GLN A 416 30.62 2.93 -14.99
C GLN A 416 29.82 2.36 -16.17
#